data_AF-A0A7V1N0F0-F1
#
_entry.id   AF-A0A7V1N0F0-F1
#
_cell.length_a   1.000
_cell.length_b   1.000
_cell.length_c   1.000
_cell.angle_alpha   90.00
_cell.angle_beta   90.00
_cell.angle_gamma   90.00
#
_symmetry.space_group_name_H-M   'P 1'
#
loop_
_entity.id
_entity.type
_entity.pdbx_description
1 polymer ?
#
loop_
_entity_poly.entity_id
_entity_poly.type
_entity_poly.pdbx_seq_one_letter_code
_entity_poly.pdbx_strand_id
1 'polypeptide(L)'
;MQKRHNFTDLQKARIFARDRAICSFSGKLLWILDHGASPTWDADWVDHVKPAMRGGDATLDNGVCASAEFNEKKRDNSFDNQYLFEDGWPTIVLYETHGLISDDIAEHLNRFASLHYSDWFFNRALTDVMIGCNVAWAMKEGAELSRTPAYWAKAGIKKLNKWAKIVDKELVPSMEERKLVSVPKLDSDQLLMYEARKAKSGYELECVINKLLPIYMANYEAYDDLVEIKNSEEAKQLGHELDKNTFIQNRVKVRIKDNIKRLYPNSPDRKLI
;
A
#
# COMPACT_ATOMS: atom_id res chain seq x y z
N MET A 1 -26.02 -20.89 13.59
CA MET A 1 -25.12 -20.07 12.74
C MET A 1 -24.48 -19.03 13.66
N GLN A 2 -23.23 -19.23 14.07
CA GLN A 2 -22.55 -18.34 15.02
C GLN A 2 -22.22 -17.02 14.31
N LYS A 3 -22.64 -15.89 14.88
CA LYS A 3 -22.45 -14.56 14.30
C LYS A 3 -20.93 -14.30 14.25
N ARG A 4 -20.35 -14.09 13.06
CA ARG A 4 -18.92 -13.73 12.94
C ARG A 4 -18.67 -12.47 13.79
N HIS A 5 -17.80 -12.60 14.79
CA HIS A 5 -17.28 -11.44 15.49
C HIS A 5 -16.25 -10.78 14.58
N ASN A 6 -16.59 -9.61 14.03
CA ASN A 6 -15.66 -8.84 13.20
C ASN A 6 -14.90 -7.84 14.07
N PHE A 7 -13.63 -7.58 13.75
CA PHE A 7 -12.87 -6.49 14.35
C PHE A 7 -13.55 -5.14 14.12
N THR A 8 -13.66 -4.35 15.17
CA THR A 8 -14.02 -2.94 15.09
C THR A 8 -12.91 -2.12 14.42
N ASP A 9 -13.24 -0.95 13.89
CA ASP A 9 -12.25 -0.03 13.32
C ASP A 9 -11.12 0.32 14.30
N LEU A 10 -11.44 0.50 15.59
CA LEU A 10 -10.42 0.81 16.60
C LEU A 10 -9.48 -0.37 16.83
N GLN A 11 -10.00 -1.60 16.82
CA GLN A 11 -9.16 -2.80 16.92
C GLN A 11 -8.27 -2.93 15.69
N LYS A 12 -8.82 -2.71 14.49
CA LYS A 12 -8.03 -2.74 13.25
C LYS A 12 -6.91 -1.71 13.26
N ALA A 13 -7.22 -0.49 13.68
CA ALA A 13 -6.25 0.58 13.84
C ALA A 13 -5.11 0.23 14.82
N ARG A 14 -5.45 -0.43 15.93
CA ARG A 14 -4.45 -0.89 16.92
C ARG A 14 -3.57 -2.01 16.39
N ILE A 15 -4.17 -2.99 15.71
CA ILE A 15 -3.43 -4.10 15.06
C ILE A 15 -2.49 -3.55 13.98
N PHE A 16 -2.97 -2.63 13.15
CA PHE A 16 -2.16 -1.97 12.12
C PHE A 16 -0.94 -1.25 12.72
N ALA A 17 -1.11 -0.54 13.84
CA ALA A 17 -0.01 0.11 14.54
C ALA A 17 0.95 -0.87 15.21
N ARG A 18 0.42 -1.87 15.92
CA ARG A 18 1.22 -2.93 16.57
C ARG A 18 2.08 -3.66 15.55
N ASP A 19 1.49 -4.03 14.41
CA ASP A 19 2.16 -4.76 13.34
C ASP A 19 2.94 -3.81 12.41
N ARG A 20 3.10 -2.54 12.79
CA ARG A 20 3.91 -1.53 12.08
C ARG A 20 3.55 -1.42 10.60
N ALA A 21 2.27 -1.55 10.26
CA ALA A 21 1.78 -1.51 8.88
C ALA A 21 2.49 -2.50 7.92
N ILE A 22 2.94 -3.66 8.40
CA ILE A 22 3.49 -4.72 7.56
C ILE A 22 2.51 -5.90 7.47
N CYS A 23 2.43 -6.52 6.30
CA CYS A 23 1.68 -7.75 6.14
C CYS A 23 2.40 -8.88 6.88
N SER A 24 1.73 -9.47 7.87
CA SER A 24 2.26 -10.54 8.71
C SER A 24 2.63 -11.80 7.93
N PHE A 25 2.01 -12.01 6.77
CA PHE A 25 2.20 -13.21 5.96
C PHE A 25 3.22 -13.04 4.82
N SER A 26 3.42 -11.82 4.31
CA SER A 26 4.22 -11.61 3.10
C SER A 26 5.33 -10.58 3.26
N GLY A 27 5.37 -9.84 4.38
CA GLY A 27 6.28 -8.70 4.54
C GLY A 27 5.94 -7.50 3.66
N LYS A 28 4.85 -7.53 2.89
CA LYS A 28 4.41 -6.40 2.06
C LYS A 28 4.12 -5.19 2.95
N LEU A 29 4.71 -4.05 2.60
CA LEU A 29 4.46 -2.79 3.30
C LEU A 29 3.04 -2.31 2.96
N LEU A 30 2.24 -1.94 3.97
CA LEU A 30 0.82 -1.57 3.81
C LEU A 30 0.57 -0.08 4.03
N TRP A 31 1.64 0.71 4.17
CA TRP A 31 1.56 2.17 4.22
C TRP A 31 1.45 2.74 2.80
N ILE A 32 0.24 3.17 2.42
CA ILE A 32 -0.10 3.60 1.05
C ILE A 32 0.81 4.73 0.56
N LEU A 33 1.19 5.65 1.44
CA LEU A 33 2.03 6.78 1.07
C LEU A 33 3.41 6.37 0.53
N ASP A 34 3.98 5.25 0.99
CA ASP A 34 5.28 4.77 0.48
C ASP A 34 5.18 4.18 -0.93
N HIS A 35 4.00 3.72 -1.33
CA HIS A 35 3.73 3.26 -2.70
C HIS A 35 3.38 4.42 -3.64
N GLY A 36 2.74 5.46 -3.11
CA GLY A 36 2.05 6.49 -3.90
C GLY A 36 1.15 5.86 -4.96
N ALA A 37 1.12 6.41 -6.18
CA ALA A 37 0.28 5.91 -7.27
C ALA A 37 0.91 4.74 -8.06
N SER A 38 1.78 3.94 -7.46
CA SER A 38 2.31 2.71 -8.06
C SER A 38 1.24 1.62 -8.01
N PRO A 39 1.08 0.76 -9.05
CA PRO A 39 0.11 -0.35 -9.03
C PRO A 39 0.42 -1.45 -8.00
N THR A 40 1.60 -1.43 -7.38
CA THR A 40 2.00 -2.45 -6.39
C THR A 40 1.42 -2.22 -4.99
N TRP A 41 0.68 -1.13 -4.79
CA TRP A 41 -0.03 -0.85 -3.54
C TRP A 41 -1.00 -1.99 -3.19
N ASP A 42 -1.32 -2.14 -1.92
CA ASP A 42 -2.34 -3.07 -1.47
C ASP A 42 -3.06 -2.49 -0.28
N ALA A 43 -4.36 -2.75 -0.19
CA ALA A 43 -5.13 -2.32 0.95
C ALA A 43 -4.73 -3.17 2.16
N ASP A 44 -4.61 -2.52 3.31
CA ASP A 44 -4.53 -3.27 4.56
C ASP A 44 -5.84 -4.01 4.83
N TRP A 45 -5.71 -5.15 5.48
CA TRP A 45 -6.77 -5.97 6.01
C TRP A 45 -6.39 -6.42 7.42
N VAL A 46 -7.40 -6.84 8.18
CA VAL A 46 -7.17 -7.49 9.47
C VAL A 46 -7.82 -8.86 9.42
N ASP A 47 -6.97 -9.88 9.53
CA ASP A 47 -7.40 -11.27 9.54
C ASP A 47 -7.29 -11.86 10.94
N HIS A 48 -8.01 -12.96 11.16
CA HIS A 48 -7.90 -13.71 12.40
C HIS A 48 -6.77 -14.73 12.30
N VAL A 49 -5.95 -14.82 13.35
CA VAL A 49 -4.93 -15.86 13.49
C VAL A 49 -5.60 -17.23 13.56
N LYS A 50 -6.50 -17.38 14.52
CA LYS A 50 -7.44 -18.49 14.59
C LYS A 50 -8.74 -18.08 13.89
N PRO A 51 -9.15 -18.76 12.80
CA PRO A 51 -10.33 -18.38 12.05
C PRO A 51 -11.58 -18.28 12.94
N ALA A 52 -12.42 -17.26 12.71
CA ALA A 52 -13.69 -17.10 13.44
C ALA A 52 -14.59 -18.34 13.36
N MET A 53 -14.56 -19.07 12.24
CA MET A 53 -15.33 -20.31 12.04
C MET A 53 -14.84 -21.48 12.92
N ARG A 54 -13.60 -21.41 13.43
CA ARG A 54 -13.01 -22.37 14.36
C ARG A 54 -13.03 -21.86 15.81
N GLY A 55 -13.85 -20.85 16.11
CA GLY A 55 -13.97 -20.25 17.43
C GLY A 55 -12.78 -19.37 17.78
N GLY A 56 -12.27 -18.60 16.83
CA GLY A 56 -11.39 -17.46 17.10
C GLY A 56 -12.21 -16.20 17.34
N ASP A 57 -11.89 -15.47 18.40
CA ASP A 57 -12.60 -14.25 18.78
C ASP A 57 -11.97 -13.01 18.13
N ALA A 58 -12.72 -11.91 18.06
CA ALA A 58 -12.21 -10.62 17.59
C ALA A 58 -11.45 -9.89 18.71
N THR A 59 -10.36 -10.48 19.20
CA THR A 59 -9.45 -9.90 20.20
C THR A 59 -8.18 -9.39 19.51
N LEU A 60 -7.49 -8.40 20.10
CA LEU A 60 -6.25 -7.87 19.50
C LEU A 60 -5.23 -8.99 19.26
N ASP A 61 -5.08 -9.91 20.23
CA ASP A 61 -4.16 -11.05 20.16
C ASP A 61 -4.49 -12.03 19.02
N ASN A 62 -5.76 -12.14 18.66
CA ASN A 62 -6.19 -13.02 17.56
C ASN A 62 -6.26 -12.28 16.22
N GLY A 63 -5.90 -11.00 16.15
CA GLY A 63 -5.89 -10.22 14.92
C GLY A 63 -4.48 -9.98 14.41
N VAL A 64 -4.30 -9.96 13.09
CA VAL A 64 -3.03 -9.64 12.42
C VAL A 64 -3.27 -8.72 11.23
N CYS A 65 -2.31 -7.87 10.94
CA CYS A 65 -2.30 -7.05 9.74
C CYS A 65 -1.91 -7.92 8.53
N ALA A 66 -2.76 -7.90 7.51
CA ALA A 66 -2.60 -8.66 6.28
C ALA A 66 -2.79 -7.73 5.08
N SER A 67 -2.22 -8.10 3.94
CA SER A 67 -2.55 -7.46 2.67
C SER A 67 -3.89 -8.03 2.16
N ALA A 68 -4.69 -7.22 1.46
CA ALA A 68 -5.98 -7.69 0.94
C ALA A 68 -5.79 -8.85 -0.04
N GLU A 69 -4.76 -8.77 -0.89
CA GLU A 69 -4.37 -9.85 -1.81
C GLU A 69 -4.03 -11.16 -1.07
N PHE A 70 -3.23 -11.09 0.00
CA PHE A 70 -2.87 -12.32 0.74
C PHE A 70 -4.08 -12.90 1.48
N ASN A 71 -4.92 -12.04 2.06
CA ASN A 71 -6.14 -12.48 2.70
C ASN A 71 -7.11 -13.17 1.72
N GLU A 72 -7.15 -12.75 0.46
CA GLU A 72 -7.86 -13.45 -0.60
C GLU A 72 -7.24 -14.82 -0.90
N LYS A 73 -5.92 -14.89 -1.11
CA LYS A 73 -5.20 -16.16 -1.34
C LYS A 73 -5.38 -17.17 -0.20
N LYS A 74 -5.31 -16.73 1.06
CA LYS A 74 -5.51 -17.58 2.25
C LYS A 74 -6.92 -18.15 2.32
N ARG A 75 -7.92 -17.40 1.82
CA ARG A 75 -9.30 -17.88 1.76
C ARG A 75 -9.43 -19.11 0.85
N ASP A 76 -8.60 -19.18 -0.18
CA ASP A 76 -8.56 -20.30 -1.12
C ASP A 76 -7.64 -21.43 -0.62
N ASN A 77 -6.63 -21.12 0.21
CA ASN A 77 -5.66 -22.08 0.76
C ASN A 77 -5.64 -22.08 2.30
N SER A 78 -6.66 -22.67 2.93
CA SER A 78 -6.90 -22.68 4.39
C SER A 78 -5.78 -23.24 5.30
N PHE A 79 -4.68 -23.75 4.74
CA PHE A 79 -3.55 -24.34 5.45
C PHE A 79 -2.35 -23.39 5.61
N ASP A 80 -2.26 -22.33 4.82
CA ASP A 80 -1.13 -21.40 4.90
C ASP A 80 -1.37 -20.34 5.99
N ASN A 81 -0.95 -20.67 7.22
CA ASN A 81 -1.06 -19.81 8.40
C ASN A 81 0.32 -19.46 8.97
N GLN A 82 1.38 -19.59 8.17
CA GLN A 82 2.72 -19.24 8.62
C GLN A 82 2.92 -17.73 8.59
N TYR A 83 3.32 -17.17 9.73
CA TYR A 83 3.62 -15.74 9.86
C TYR A 83 5.09 -15.52 9.60
N LEU A 84 5.40 -14.62 8.67
CA LEU A 84 6.75 -14.07 8.50
C LEU A 84 7.02 -12.96 9.52
N PHE A 85 5.97 -12.28 9.99
CA PHE A 85 6.05 -11.25 11.03
C PHE A 85 4.94 -11.43 12.08
N GLU A 86 5.28 -11.13 13.32
CA GLU A 86 4.37 -11.08 14.47
C GLU A 86 4.65 -9.80 15.26
N ASP A 87 3.61 -9.01 15.55
CA ASP A 87 3.73 -7.72 16.27
C ASP A 87 4.80 -6.78 15.66
N GLY A 88 4.97 -6.84 14.33
CA GLY A 88 5.96 -6.04 13.61
C GLY A 88 7.40 -6.53 13.75
N TRP A 89 7.61 -7.76 14.19
CA TRP A 89 8.93 -8.40 14.29
C TRP A 89 9.04 -9.64 13.40
N PRO A 90 10.20 -9.88 12.76
CA PRO A 90 10.40 -11.08 11.95
C PRO A 90 10.36 -12.35 12.82
N THR A 91 9.68 -13.38 12.34
CA THR A 91 9.60 -14.69 13.01
C THR A 91 10.76 -15.59 12.60
N ILE A 92 10.89 -16.75 13.26
CA ILE A 92 11.84 -17.78 12.83
C ILE A 92 11.56 -18.27 11.41
N VAL A 93 10.28 -18.33 11.01
CA VAL A 93 9.86 -18.79 9.68
C VAL A 93 10.40 -17.87 8.59
N LEU A 94 10.45 -16.56 8.83
CA LEU A 94 11.10 -15.63 7.90
C LEU A 94 12.56 -15.97 7.69
N TYR A 95 13.32 -16.22 8.76
CA TYR A 95 14.75 -16.53 8.64
C TYR A 95 14.98 -17.91 8.02
N GLU A 96 14.13 -18.89 8.29
CA GLU A 96 14.18 -20.21 7.65
C GLU A 96 13.86 -20.13 6.14
N THR A 97 12.94 -19.25 5.74
CA THR A 97 12.47 -19.12 4.34
C THR A 97 13.35 -18.21 3.51
N HIS A 98 13.80 -17.08 4.06
CA HIS A 98 14.47 -16.00 3.33
C HIS A 98 15.90 -15.73 3.81
N GLY A 99 16.32 -16.28 4.95
CA GLY A 99 17.66 -16.10 5.53
C GLY A 99 17.87 -14.76 6.24
N LEU A 100 17.45 -13.65 5.62
CA LEU A 100 17.62 -12.30 6.15
C LEU A 100 16.44 -11.39 5.81
N ILE A 101 16.19 -10.40 6.66
CA ILE A 101 15.26 -9.31 6.35
C ILE A 101 15.89 -8.38 5.30
N SER A 102 15.10 -7.91 4.34
CA SER A 102 15.60 -6.92 3.37
C SER A 102 15.78 -5.55 4.02
N ASP A 103 16.70 -4.74 3.48
CA ASP A 103 16.96 -3.38 3.96
C ASP A 103 15.69 -2.51 3.95
N ASP A 104 14.86 -2.62 2.90
CA ASP A 104 13.57 -1.90 2.80
C ASP A 104 12.62 -2.24 3.96
N ILE A 105 12.53 -3.52 4.34
CA ILE A 105 11.70 -3.97 5.46
C ILE A 105 12.29 -3.46 6.78
N ALA A 106 13.61 -3.56 6.96
CA ALA A 106 14.27 -3.08 8.16
C ALA A 106 14.09 -1.56 8.35
N GLU A 107 14.27 -0.77 7.29
CA GLU A 107 14.02 0.67 7.31
C GLU A 107 12.56 0.99 7.66
N HIS A 108 11.61 0.28 7.04
CA HIS A 108 10.19 0.43 7.34
C HIS A 108 9.89 0.13 8.82
N LEU A 109 10.28 -1.05 9.33
CA LEU A 109 9.99 -1.43 10.72
C LEU A 109 10.60 -0.45 11.73
N ASN A 110 11.75 0.16 11.41
CA ASN A 110 12.36 1.20 12.23
C ASN A 110 11.58 2.53 12.17
N ARG A 111 11.20 2.99 10.97
CA ARG A 111 10.35 4.20 10.81
C ARG A 111 9.02 4.07 11.52
N PHE A 112 8.40 2.89 11.44
CA PHE A 112 7.06 2.64 11.94
C PHE A 112 7.01 2.23 13.41
N ALA A 113 8.14 2.26 14.13
CA ALA A 113 8.16 2.05 15.58
C ALA A 113 7.33 3.11 16.35
N SER A 114 7.15 4.30 15.77
CA SER A 114 6.32 5.40 16.29
C SER A 114 4.97 5.54 15.60
N LEU A 115 4.50 4.49 14.89
CA LEU A 115 3.19 4.49 14.26
C LEU A 115 2.09 4.58 15.33
N HIS A 116 1.22 5.58 15.20
CA HIS A 116 0.09 5.74 16.10
C HIS A 116 -1.14 5.07 15.49
N TYR A 117 -2.03 4.50 16.31
CA TYR A 117 -3.21 3.81 15.80
C TYR A 117 -4.09 4.72 14.93
N SER A 118 -4.12 6.03 15.21
CA SER A 118 -4.87 6.98 14.39
C SER A 118 -4.45 6.99 12.93
N ASP A 119 -3.16 6.76 12.65
CA ASP A 119 -2.59 6.82 11.30
C ASP A 119 -3.20 5.78 10.36
N TRP A 120 -3.78 4.70 10.92
CA TRP A 120 -4.61 3.78 10.15
C TRP A 120 -5.75 4.49 9.43
N PHE A 121 -6.44 5.45 10.07
CA PHE A 121 -7.52 6.19 9.44
C PHE A 121 -7.02 7.07 8.28
N PHE A 122 -5.82 7.64 8.40
CA PHE A 122 -5.17 8.35 7.31
C PHE A 122 -4.83 7.38 6.16
N ASN A 123 -4.18 6.26 6.47
CA ASN A 123 -3.85 5.21 5.51
C ASN A 123 -5.08 4.75 4.73
N ARG A 124 -6.19 4.48 5.44
CA ARG A 124 -7.47 4.09 4.85
C ARG A 124 -8.10 5.17 3.99
N ALA A 125 -7.90 6.44 4.31
CA ALA A 125 -8.35 7.52 3.43
C ALA A 125 -7.56 7.52 2.11
N LEU A 126 -6.25 7.30 2.16
CA LEU A 126 -5.43 7.14 0.96
C LEU A 126 -5.81 5.88 0.17
N THR A 127 -6.16 4.78 0.86
CA THR A 127 -6.73 3.60 0.19
C THR A 127 -7.99 3.95 -0.60
N ASP A 128 -8.91 4.74 -0.04
CA ASP A 128 -10.11 5.16 -0.78
C ASP A 128 -9.75 6.07 -1.97
N VAL A 129 -8.73 6.92 -1.85
CA VAL A 129 -8.21 7.73 -2.98
C VAL A 129 -7.71 6.80 -4.10
N MET A 130 -6.93 5.77 -3.77
CA MET A 130 -6.41 4.82 -4.74
C MET A 130 -7.50 3.98 -5.41
N ILE A 131 -8.50 3.55 -4.65
CA ILE A 131 -9.69 2.89 -5.23
C ILE A 131 -10.42 3.87 -6.16
N GLY A 132 -10.52 5.15 -5.77
CA GLY A 132 -11.07 6.20 -6.61
C GLY A 132 -10.33 6.36 -7.94
N CYS A 133 -9.00 6.31 -7.95
CA CYS A 133 -8.20 6.30 -9.18
C CYS A 133 -8.51 5.07 -10.05
N ASN A 134 -8.55 3.89 -9.45
CA ASN A 134 -8.87 2.65 -10.18
C ASN A 134 -10.28 2.71 -10.82
N VAL A 135 -11.29 3.16 -10.06
CA VAL A 135 -12.65 3.37 -10.56
C VAL A 135 -12.68 4.40 -11.69
N ALA A 136 -11.99 5.54 -11.53
CA ALA A 136 -11.94 6.59 -12.54
C ALA A 136 -11.36 6.07 -13.86
N TRP A 137 -10.30 5.27 -13.78
CA TRP A 137 -9.71 4.63 -14.95
C TRP A 137 -10.66 3.61 -15.58
N ALA A 138 -11.23 2.69 -14.80
CA ALA A 138 -12.18 1.70 -15.32
C ALA A 138 -13.37 2.36 -16.04
N MET A 139 -13.91 3.45 -15.50
CA MET A 139 -14.98 4.22 -16.15
C MET A 139 -14.52 4.90 -17.45
N LYS A 140 -13.26 5.35 -17.53
CA LYS A 140 -12.65 5.89 -18.76
C LYS A 140 -12.52 4.80 -19.85
N GLU A 141 -12.29 3.56 -19.44
CA GLU A 141 -12.29 2.37 -20.31
C GLU A 141 -13.71 1.82 -20.61
N GLY A 142 -14.76 2.54 -20.17
CA GLY A 142 -16.15 2.20 -20.49
C GLY A 142 -16.87 1.30 -19.47
N ALA A 143 -16.28 1.02 -18.31
CA ALA A 143 -16.95 0.26 -17.27
C ALA A 143 -18.10 1.05 -16.61
N GLU A 144 -19.28 0.46 -16.52
CA GLU A 144 -20.43 1.03 -15.81
C GLU A 144 -20.40 0.65 -14.32
N LEU A 145 -19.83 1.52 -13.48
CA LEU A 145 -19.69 1.28 -12.04
C LEU A 145 -20.66 2.13 -11.23
N SER A 146 -21.34 1.51 -10.26
CA SER A 146 -22.30 2.20 -9.38
C SER A 146 -21.64 3.15 -8.36
N ARG A 147 -20.37 2.91 -8.02
CA ARG A 147 -19.59 3.76 -7.11
C ARG A 147 -18.60 4.55 -7.94
N THR A 148 -18.75 5.88 -7.93
CA THR A 148 -17.92 6.82 -8.70
C THR A 148 -16.69 7.28 -7.91
N PRO A 149 -15.74 8.00 -8.53
CA PRO A 149 -14.63 8.63 -7.80
C PRO A 149 -15.10 9.55 -6.66
N ALA A 150 -16.18 10.32 -6.88
CA ALA A 150 -16.81 11.15 -5.86
C ALA A 150 -17.32 10.34 -4.64
N TYR A 151 -17.83 9.13 -4.86
CA TYR A 151 -18.24 8.23 -3.77
C TYR A 151 -17.05 7.89 -2.88
N TRP A 152 -15.93 7.50 -3.48
CA TRP A 152 -14.72 7.11 -2.76
C TRP A 152 -14.05 8.31 -2.08
N ALA A 153 -14.06 9.48 -2.71
CA ALA A 153 -13.62 10.73 -2.07
C ALA A 153 -14.45 11.06 -0.81
N LYS A 154 -15.78 10.87 -0.87
CA LYS A 154 -16.67 11.03 0.29
C LYS A 154 -16.43 9.97 1.37
N ALA A 155 -16.02 8.76 1.01
CA ALA A 155 -15.62 7.73 1.97
C ALA A 155 -14.29 8.10 2.65
N GLY A 156 -13.31 8.60 1.89
CA GLY A 156 -12.00 9.01 2.38
C GLY A 156 -12.07 10.19 3.34
N ILE A 157 -12.87 11.22 3.04
CA ILE A 157 -12.95 12.42 3.88
C ILE A 157 -13.51 12.09 5.29
N LYS A 158 -14.41 11.11 5.41
CA LYS A 158 -14.90 10.64 6.71
C LYS A 158 -13.76 10.09 7.57
N LYS A 159 -12.81 9.38 6.95
CA LYS A 159 -11.66 8.79 7.63
C LYS A 159 -10.61 9.84 7.97
N LEU A 160 -10.34 10.79 7.06
CA LEU A 160 -9.47 11.93 7.36
C LEU A 160 -9.99 12.78 8.52
N ASN A 161 -11.29 13.09 8.54
CA ASN A 161 -11.88 13.86 9.64
C ASN A 161 -11.74 13.12 10.98
N LYS A 162 -11.85 11.78 10.97
CA LYS A 162 -11.63 10.95 12.16
C LYS A 162 -10.16 10.97 12.58
N TRP A 163 -9.22 10.82 11.64
CA TRP A 163 -7.79 10.93 11.90
C TRP A 163 -7.44 12.30 12.51
N ALA A 164 -7.84 13.39 11.87
CA ALA A 164 -7.55 14.75 12.31
C ALA A 164 -8.10 15.03 13.72
N LYS A 165 -9.33 14.56 14.00
CA LYS A 165 -9.93 14.69 15.34
C LYS A 165 -9.13 13.95 16.42
N ILE A 166 -8.59 12.76 16.12
CA ILE A 166 -7.79 11.99 17.09
C ILE A 166 -6.43 12.67 17.29
N VAL A 167 -5.76 13.06 16.21
CA VAL A 167 -4.46 13.75 16.26
C VAL A 167 -4.53 15.01 17.11
N ASP A 168 -5.54 15.84 16.88
CA ASP A 168 -5.76 17.09 17.64
C ASP A 168 -6.07 16.81 19.11
N LYS A 169 -7.00 15.88 19.38
CA LYS A 169 -7.42 15.54 20.76
C LYS A 169 -6.30 14.92 21.59
N GLU A 170 -5.51 14.04 20.99
CA GLU A 170 -4.46 13.27 21.69
C GLU A 170 -3.07 13.91 21.56
N LEU A 171 -2.98 15.07 20.91
CA LEU A 171 -1.73 15.80 20.67
C LEU A 171 -0.64 14.91 20.04
N VAL A 172 -1.06 14.09 19.08
CA VAL A 172 -0.15 13.16 18.39
C VAL A 172 0.87 13.99 17.60
N PRO A 173 2.19 13.78 17.79
CA PRO A 173 3.21 14.50 17.03
C PRO A 173 3.03 14.33 15.51
N SER A 174 3.55 15.29 14.76
CA SER A 174 3.46 15.27 13.29
C SER A 174 4.06 14.00 12.69
N MET A 175 3.65 13.66 11.47
CA MET A 175 4.18 12.48 10.80
C MET A 175 5.69 12.62 10.52
N GLU A 176 6.17 13.84 10.29
CA GLU A 176 7.59 14.18 10.13
C GLU A 176 8.37 13.96 11.44
N GLU A 177 7.88 14.47 12.57
CA GLU A 177 8.51 14.26 13.88
C GLU A 177 8.58 12.76 14.23
N ARG A 178 7.59 11.99 13.81
CA ARG A 178 7.52 10.53 13.98
C ARG A 178 8.19 9.75 12.84
N LYS A 179 8.85 10.43 11.90
CA LYS A 179 9.59 9.85 10.76
C LYS A 179 8.76 8.92 9.86
N LEU A 180 7.42 9.06 9.84
CA LEU A 180 6.53 8.27 8.99
C LEU A 180 6.50 8.75 7.52
N VAL A 181 7.18 9.86 7.24
CA VAL A 181 7.29 10.46 5.91
C VAL A 181 8.75 10.81 5.66
N SER A 182 9.29 10.40 4.52
CA SER A 182 10.68 10.67 4.15
C SER A 182 10.82 12.03 3.46
N VAL A 183 10.32 13.13 4.04
CA VAL A 183 10.49 14.48 3.47
C VAL A 183 11.99 14.86 3.50
N PRO A 184 12.59 15.40 2.42
CA PRO A 184 11.98 15.86 1.15
C PRO A 184 11.96 14.82 0.01
N LYS A 185 12.28 13.55 0.25
CA LYS A 185 12.41 12.49 -0.77
C LYS A 185 11.08 11.95 -1.32
N LEU A 186 9.96 12.66 -1.18
CA LEU A 186 8.69 12.22 -1.77
C LEU A 186 8.66 12.57 -3.25
N ASP A 187 8.27 11.63 -4.11
CA ASP A 187 7.94 11.97 -5.50
C ASP A 187 6.61 12.78 -5.53
N SER A 188 6.26 13.31 -6.70
CA SER A 188 5.17 14.28 -6.84
C SER A 188 3.80 13.71 -6.46
N ASP A 189 3.54 12.44 -6.73
CA ASP A 189 2.29 11.78 -6.36
C ASP A 189 2.20 11.42 -4.88
N GLN A 190 3.31 11.04 -4.25
CA GLN A 190 3.38 10.88 -2.80
C GLN A 190 3.15 12.22 -2.10
N LEU A 191 3.70 13.32 -2.63
CA LEU A 191 3.42 14.65 -2.12
C LEU A 191 1.93 15.01 -2.25
N LEU A 192 1.29 14.72 -3.39
CA LEU A 192 -0.16 14.92 -3.57
C LEU A 192 -0.98 14.13 -2.54
N MET A 193 -0.64 12.87 -2.30
CA MET A 193 -1.28 12.04 -1.27
C MET A 193 -1.02 12.55 0.14
N TYR A 194 0.21 12.97 0.41
CA TYR A 194 0.57 13.51 1.71
C TYR A 194 -0.23 14.77 2.01
N GLU A 195 -0.35 15.68 1.05
CA GLU A 195 -1.12 16.92 1.15
C GLU A 195 -2.63 16.68 1.26
N ALA A 196 -3.14 15.51 0.87
CA ALA A 196 -4.53 15.12 1.08
C ALA A 196 -4.93 15.18 2.57
N ARG A 197 -3.98 15.08 3.53
CA ARG A 197 -4.24 15.27 4.97
C ARG A 197 -4.86 16.62 5.32
N LYS A 198 -4.70 17.62 4.45
CA LYS A 198 -5.23 18.97 4.63
C LYS A 198 -6.65 19.13 4.07
N ALA A 199 -7.15 18.17 3.30
CA ALA A 199 -8.46 18.23 2.67
C ALA A 199 -9.58 18.41 3.70
N LYS A 200 -10.52 19.32 3.42
CA LYS A 200 -11.67 19.66 4.27
C LYS A 200 -12.99 19.15 3.71
N SER A 201 -13.00 18.70 2.46
CA SER A 201 -14.20 18.26 1.77
C SER A 201 -13.96 17.03 0.90
N GLY A 202 -15.04 16.31 0.58
CA GLY A 202 -14.98 15.21 -0.40
C GLY A 202 -14.58 15.72 -1.79
N TYR A 203 -14.97 16.94 -2.15
CA TYR A 203 -14.57 17.59 -3.40
C TYR A 203 -13.05 17.78 -3.50
N GLU A 204 -12.40 18.27 -2.43
CA GLU A 204 -10.94 18.41 -2.42
C GLU A 204 -10.21 17.07 -2.59
N LEU A 205 -10.73 15.98 -1.98
CA LEU A 205 -10.18 14.64 -2.22
C LEU A 205 -10.44 14.12 -3.63
N GLU A 206 -11.58 14.45 -4.22
CA GLU A 206 -11.84 14.13 -5.63
C GLU A 206 -10.88 14.87 -6.56
N CYS A 207 -10.53 16.13 -6.26
CA CYS A 207 -9.46 16.83 -6.97
C CYS A 207 -8.10 16.13 -6.82
N VAL A 208 -7.79 15.54 -5.66
CA VAL A 208 -6.57 14.73 -5.49
C VAL A 208 -6.62 13.48 -6.37
N ILE A 209 -7.74 12.76 -6.39
CA ILE A 209 -7.94 11.59 -7.28
C ILE A 209 -7.72 11.97 -8.75
N ASN A 210 -8.33 13.07 -9.21
CA ASN A 210 -8.22 13.51 -10.60
C ASN A 210 -6.79 13.93 -10.98
N LYS A 211 -6.03 14.52 -10.05
CA LYS A 211 -4.61 14.87 -10.26
C LYS A 211 -3.71 13.65 -10.26
N LEU A 212 -4.02 12.64 -9.44
CA LEU A 212 -3.27 11.39 -9.36
C LEU A 212 -3.55 10.46 -10.55
N LEU A 213 -4.75 10.49 -11.10
CA LEU A 213 -5.19 9.59 -12.17
C LEU A 213 -4.20 9.46 -13.35
N PRO A 214 -3.71 10.53 -14.00
CA PRO A 214 -2.75 10.37 -15.11
C PRO A 214 -1.43 9.73 -14.67
N ILE A 215 -0.98 9.98 -13.43
CA ILE A 215 0.22 9.33 -12.86
C ILE A 215 -0.06 7.85 -12.59
N TYR A 216 -1.21 7.53 -12.01
CA TYR A 216 -1.66 6.17 -11.73
C TYR A 216 -1.72 5.34 -13.01
N MET A 217 -2.35 5.86 -14.07
CA MET A 217 -2.44 5.20 -15.37
C MET A 217 -1.05 4.95 -15.97
N ALA A 218 -0.21 5.99 -16.06
CA ALA A 218 1.14 5.85 -16.63
C ALA A 218 2.01 4.87 -15.84
N ASN A 219 1.91 4.85 -14.51
CA ASN A 219 2.61 3.87 -13.70
C ASN A 219 2.09 2.44 -13.94
N TYR A 220 0.79 2.27 -14.13
CA TYR A 220 0.18 0.96 -14.37
C TYR A 220 0.56 0.42 -15.76
N GLU A 221 0.38 1.23 -16.80
CA GLU A 221 0.79 0.92 -18.18
C GLU A 221 2.26 0.52 -18.25
N ALA A 222 3.14 1.19 -17.51
CA ALA A 222 4.56 0.83 -17.45
C ALA A 222 4.83 -0.58 -16.87
N TYR A 223 4.00 -1.05 -15.93
CA TYR A 223 4.09 -2.43 -15.44
C TYR A 223 3.46 -3.43 -16.43
N ASP A 224 2.40 -3.05 -17.12
CA ASP A 224 1.81 -3.88 -18.20
C ASP A 224 2.84 -4.08 -19.33
N ASP A 225 3.53 -3.01 -19.74
CA ASP A 225 4.62 -3.07 -20.72
C ASP A 225 5.74 -4.01 -20.26
N LEU A 226 6.10 -3.98 -18.97
CA LEU A 226 7.10 -4.88 -18.40
C LEU A 226 6.68 -6.36 -18.50
N VAL A 227 5.39 -6.66 -18.26
CA VAL A 227 4.85 -8.02 -18.35
C VAL A 227 4.87 -8.53 -19.80
N GLU A 228 4.78 -7.63 -20.77
CA GLU A 228 4.76 -8.01 -22.19
C GLU A 228 6.14 -8.24 -22.80
N ILE A 229 7.23 -7.77 -22.18
CA ILE A 229 8.59 -8.00 -22.67
C ILE A 229 8.87 -9.51 -22.81
N LYS A 230 9.33 -9.93 -24.00
CA LYS A 230 9.75 -11.31 -24.29
C LYS A 230 11.25 -11.45 -24.54
N ASN A 231 11.98 -10.36 -24.79
CA ASN A 231 13.41 -10.40 -25.10
C ASN A 231 14.19 -9.15 -24.65
N SER A 232 15.53 -9.20 -24.78
CA SER A 232 16.42 -8.14 -24.30
C SER A 232 16.33 -6.82 -25.07
N GLU A 233 15.92 -6.83 -26.34
CA GLU A 233 15.81 -5.60 -27.14
C GLU A 233 14.54 -4.82 -26.73
N GLU A 234 13.42 -5.51 -26.55
CA GLU A 234 12.20 -4.93 -25.96
C GLU A 234 12.48 -4.36 -24.56
N ALA A 235 13.26 -5.04 -23.74
CA ALA A 235 13.63 -4.57 -22.42
C ALA A 235 14.44 -3.25 -22.44
N LYS A 236 15.36 -3.10 -23.39
CA LYS A 236 16.11 -1.85 -23.59
C LYS A 236 15.18 -0.73 -24.05
N GLN A 237 14.28 -1.03 -24.99
CA GLN A 237 13.32 -0.07 -25.51
C GLN A 237 12.43 0.47 -24.39
N LEU A 238 11.84 -0.40 -23.55
CA LEU A 238 11.06 0.02 -22.39
C LEU A 238 11.91 0.90 -21.46
N GLY A 239 13.15 0.51 -21.16
CA GLY A 239 14.07 1.31 -20.36
C GLY A 239 14.21 2.76 -20.84
N HIS A 240 14.32 2.97 -22.16
CA HIS A 240 14.38 4.30 -22.78
C HIS A 240 13.04 5.04 -22.76
N GLU A 241 11.91 4.34 -22.91
CA GLU A 241 10.57 4.92 -22.89
C GLU A 241 10.18 5.41 -21.50
N LEU A 242 10.53 4.65 -20.46
CA LEU A 242 10.34 5.03 -19.06
C LEU A 242 10.94 6.40 -18.75
N ASP A 243 12.14 6.69 -19.26
CA ASP A 243 12.84 7.96 -18.99
C ASP A 243 12.19 9.15 -19.70
N LYS A 244 11.49 8.92 -20.82
CA LYS A 244 10.78 9.97 -21.58
C LYS A 244 9.43 10.34 -20.97
N ASN A 245 8.76 9.40 -20.29
CA ASN A 245 7.46 9.66 -19.70
C ASN A 245 7.59 10.40 -18.35
N THR A 246 7.07 11.63 -18.29
CA THR A 246 7.13 12.50 -17.10
C THR A 246 6.06 12.19 -16.06
N PHE A 247 5.04 11.39 -16.40
CA PHE A 247 4.04 10.92 -15.46
C PHE A 247 4.50 9.70 -14.67
N ILE A 248 5.40 8.88 -15.22
CA ILE A 248 5.94 7.72 -14.50
C ILE A 248 6.87 8.19 -13.39
N GLN A 249 6.61 7.74 -12.17
CA GLN A 249 7.37 8.17 -10.99
C GLN A 249 8.74 7.50 -10.93
N ASN A 250 9.74 8.21 -10.42
CA ASN A 250 11.13 7.72 -10.39
C ASN A 250 11.24 6.38 -9.67
N ARG A 251 10.54 6.20 -8.54
CA ARG A 251 10.53 4.91 -7.83
C ARG A 251 9.97 3.75 -8.66
N VAL A 252 8.99 4.02 -9.55
CA VAL A 252 8.44 3.02 -10.47
C VAL A 252 9.46 2.71 -11.56
N LYS A 253 10.12 3.72 -12.14
CA LYS A 253 11.21 3.53 -13.12
C LYS A 253 12.33 2.65 -12.55
N VAL A 254 12.79 2.95 -11.34
CA VAL A 254 13.84 2.18 -10.65
C VAL A 254 13.42 0.72 -10.47
N ARG A 255 12.21 0.46 -9.94
CA ARG A 255 11.71 -0.91 -9.76
C ARG A 255 11.60 -1.67 -11.07
N ILE A 256 11.10 -1.05 -12.14
CA ILE A 256 11.00 -1.71 -13.46
C ILE A 256 12.40 -2.01 -14.01
N LYS A 257 13.33 -1.05 -13.94
CA LYS A 257 14.73 -1.23 -14.36
C LYS A 257 15.43 -2.34 -13.58
N ASP A 258 15.19 -2.46 -12.28
CA ASP A 258 15.73 -3.54 -11.46
C ASP A 258 15.17 -4.91 -11.86
N ASN A 259 13.87 -4.99 -12.19
CA ASN A 259 13.28 -6.23 -12.72
C ASN A 259 13.87 -6.59 -14.09
N ILE A 260 14.04 -5.62 -14.99
CA ILE A 260 14.71 -5.83 -16.29
C ILE A 260 16.12 -6.38 -16.08
N LYS A 261 16.92 -5.79 -15.17
CA LYS A 261 18.28 -6.26 -14.85
C LYS A 261 18.30 -7.70 -14.35
N ARG A 262 17.31 -8.11 -13.55
CA ARG A 262 17.20 -9.48 -13.01
C ARG A 262 16.75 -10.50 -14.04
N LEU A 263 15.80 -10.13 -14.91
CA LEU A 263 15.25 -11.02 -15.95
C LEU A 263 16.21 -11.16 -17.15
N TYR A 264 16.99 -10.12 -17.46
CA TYR A 264 17.90 -10.07 -18.61
C TYR A 264 19.34 -9.74 -18.21
N PRO A 265 20.00 -10.56 -17.36
CA PRO A 265 21.30 -10.25 -16.75
C PRO A 265 22.49 -10.19 -17.74
N ASN A 266 22.31 -10.76 -18.94
CA ASN A 266 23.29 -10.80 -20.02
C ASN A 266 23.05 -9.75 -21.11
N SER A 267 22.17 -8.77 -20.88
CA SER A 267 22.02 -7.64 -21.81
C SER A 267 23.36 -6.90 -21.94
N PRO A 268 23.88 -6.67 -23.18
CA PRO A 268 25.25 -6.20 -23.42
C PRO A 268 25.64 -4.89 -22.74
N ASP A 269 24.66 -4.06 -22.34
CA ASP A 269 24.90 -2.72 -21.82
C ASP A 269 24.49 -2.58 -20.35
N ARG A 270 25.33 -3.10 -19.44
CA ARG A 270 25.29 -2.73 -18.01
C ARG A 270 25.55 -1.24 -17.75
N LYS A 271 25.93 -0.47 -18.77
CA LYS A 271 26.32 0.94 -18.66
C LYS A 271 25.21 1.94 -19.00
N LEU A 272 24.04 1.50 -19.46
CA LEU A 272 22.94 2.38 -19.90
C LEU A 272 21.65 2.28 -19.07
N ILE A 273 21.62 1.49 -17.98
CA ILE A 273 20.43 1.30 -17.11
C ILE A 273 20.69 1.74 -15.67
#